data_AF-A0A2U8PET7-F1
#
_entry.id   AF-A0A2U8PET7-F1
#
_cell.length_a   1.000
_cell.length_b   1.000
_cell.length_c   1.000
_cell.angle_alpha   90.00
_cell.angle_beta   90.00
_cell.angle_gamma   90.00
#
_symmetry.space_group_name_H-M   'P 1'
#
loop_
_entity.id
_entity.type
_entity.pdbx_description
1 polymer ?
#
loop_
_entity_poly.entity_id
_entity_poly.type
_entity_poly.pdbx_seq_one_letter_code
_entity_poly.pdbx_strand_id
1 'polypeptide(L)' 'MVDDGPLRTAVDTAWCVYRARHRDVDAADGRRCLLERHLRGRREARESDGDAQELTGFGLAYLERLSDDSC' A
#
# COMPACT_ATOMS: atom_id res chain seq x y z
N MET A 1 -8.35 3.57 19.97
CA MET A 1 -7.14 3.23 19.21
C MET A 1 -7.64 2.94 17.81
N VAL A 2 -7.23 3.69 16.79
CA VAL A 2 -7.56 3.35 15.40
C VAL A 2 -6.87 2.02 15.13
N ASP A 3 -7.64 1.00 14.79
CA ASP A 3 -7.14 -0.37 14.77
C ASP A 3 -6.17 -0.53 13.59
N ASP A 4 -4.85 -0.38 13.76
CA ASP A 4 -3.89 -0.43 12.63
C ASP A 4 -3.78 -1.81 11.95
N GLY A 5 -4.51 -2.82 12.43
CA GLY A 5 -4.57 -4.17 11.86
C GLY A 5 -4.91 -4.20 10.36
N PRO A 6 -6.07 -3.65 9.92
CA PRO A 6 -6.43 -3.57 8.50
C PRO A 6 -5.44 -2.78 7.64
N LEU A 7 -4.89 -1.68 8.15
CA LEU A 7 -3.88 -0.89 7.43
C LEU A 7 -2.60 -1.69 7.21
N ARG A 8 -2.07 -2.29 8.27
CA ARG A 8 -0.84 -3.09 8.21
C ARG A 8 -1.01 -4.30 7.30
N THR A 9 -2.15 -4.98 7.39
CA THR A 9 -2.49 -6.12 6.51
C THR A 9 -2.54 -5.67 5.06
N ALA A 10 -3.16 -4.53 4.77
CA ALA A 10 -3.27 -4.01 3.42
C ALA A 10 -1.91 -3.63 2.83
N VAL A 11 -1.05 -2.95 3.61
CA VAL A 11 0.31 -2.61 3.21
C VAL A 11 1.12 -3.86 2.90
N ASP A 12 1.11 -4.85 3.79
CA ASP A 12 1.90 -6.06 3.62
C ASP A 12 1.42 -6.89 2.42
N THR A 13 0.10 -7.03 2.27
CA THR A 13 -0.50 -7.77 1.14
C THR A 13 -0.21 -7.08 -0.19
N ALA A 14 -0.46 -5.77 -0.29
CA ALA A 14 -0.19 -5.01 -1.52
C ALA A 14 1.31 -5.04 -1.87
N TRP A 15 2.19 -4.87 -0.88
CA TRP A 15 3.64 -4.92 -1.08
C TRP A 15 4.11 -6.30 -1.54
N CYS A 16 3.60 -7.37 -0.93
CA CYS A 16 3.95 -8.74 -1.30
C CYS A 16 3.51 -9.06 -2.74
N VAL A 17 2.27 -8.72 -3.11
CA VAL A 17 1.75 -8.92 -4.46
C VAL A 17 2.54 -8.12 -5.50
N TYR A 18 2.87 -6.87 -5.18
CA TYR A 18 3.65 -6.01 -6.07
C TYR A 18 5.07 -6.56 -6.31
N ARG A 19 5.80 -6.93 -5.26
CA ARG A 19 7.14 -7.55 -5.42
C ARG A 19 7.10 -8.89 -6.15
N ALA A 20 6.03 -9.65 -6.02
CA ALA A 20 5.87 -10.89 -6.78
C ALA A 20 5.80 -10.63 -8.30
N ARG A 21 5.28 -9.46 -8.71
CA ARG A 21 5.24 -9.01 -10.11
C ARG A 21 6.51 -8.28 -10.54
N HIS A 22 7.17 -7.59 -9.62
CA HIS A 22 8.35 -6.77 -9.86
C HIS A 22 9.56 -7.32 -9.09
N ARG A 23 10.20 -8.36 -9.64
CA ARG A 23 11.30 -9.11 -8.99
C ARG A 23 12.55 -8.29 -8.69
N ASP A 24 12.67 -7.11 -9.30
CA ASP A 24 13.79 -6.18 -9.09
C ASP A 24 13.59 -5.27 -7.86
N VAL A 25 12.38 -5.21 -7.33
CA VAL A 25 12.05 -4.33 -6.20
C VAL A 25 12.46 -4.98 -4.88
N ASP A 26 13.41 -4.36 -4.19
CA ASP A 26 13.92 -4.83 -2.90
C ASP A 26 12.87 -4.75 -1.79
N ALA A 27 13.01 -5.58 -0.75
CA ALA A 27 12.12 -5.56 0.41
C ALA A 27 12.12 -4.21 1.17
N ALA A 28 13.26 -3.50 1.15
CA ALA A 28 13.52 -2.23 1.81
C ALA A 28 13.38 -1.03 0.85
N ASP A 29 12.81 -1.23 -0.34
CA ASP A 29 12.58 -0.15 -1.29
C ASP A 29 11.67 0.95 -0.69
N GLY A 30 12.01 2.22 -0.96
CA GLY A 30 11.31 3.39 -0.43
C GLY A 30 9.83 3.46 -0.83
N ARG A 31 9.42 2.77 -1.89
CA ARG A 31 8.02 2.63 -2.32
C ARG A 31 7.14 2.02 -1.22
N ARG A 32 7.68 1.15 -0.34
CA ARG A 32 6.94 0.59 0.80
C ARG A 32 6.54 1.69 1.81
N CYS A 33 7.44 2.61 2.10
CA CYS A 33 7.17 3.75 3.00
C CYS A 33 6.14 4.72 2.39
N LEU A 34 6.23 4.96 1.08
CA LEU A 34 5.26 5.78 0.35
C LEU A 34 3.86 5.13 0.37
N LEU A 35 3.79 3.81 0.15
CA LEU A 35 2.56 3.04 0.23
C LEU A 35 1.90 3.15 1.61
N GLU A 36 2.66 2.92 2.68
CA GLU A 36 2.12 3.00 4.05
C GLU A 36 1.56 4.40 4.34
N ARG A 37 2.31 5.45 3.99
CA ARG A 37 1.86 6.83 4.17
C ARG A 37 0.61 7.15 3.35
N HIS A 38 0.54 6.65 2.11
CA HIS A 38 -0.62 6.85 1.24
C HIS A 38 -1.88 6.20 1.81
N LEU A 39 -1.77 4.94 2.24
CA LEU A 39 -2.90 4.20 2.82
C LEU A 39 -3.30 4.75 4.20
N ARG A 40 -2.35 5.20 5.01
CA ARG A 40 -2.64 5.86 6.29
C ARG A 40 -3.43 7.15 6.06
N GLY A 41 -2.95 8.05 5.18
CA GLY A 41 -3.67 9.28 4.87
C GLY A 41 -5.06 9.04 4.28
N ARG A 42 -5.22 7.99 3.47
CA ARG A 42 -6.52 7.58 2.94
C ARG A 42 -7.47 7.10 4.03
N ARG A 43 -6.96 6.33 5.01
CA ARG A 43 -7.73 5.86 6.15
C ARG A 43 -8.09 6.98 7.11
N GLU A 44 -7.22 7.96 7.30
CA GLU A 44 -7.53 9.14 8.11
C GLU A 44 -8.58 10.03 7.43
N ALA A 45 -8.55 10.12 6.10
CA ALA A 45 -9.51 10.92 5.32
C ALA A 45 -10.89 10.26 5.16
N ARG A 46 -10.95 8.92 5.13
CA ARG A 46 -12.21 8.18 5.25
C ARG A 46 -12.48 8.00 6.74
N GLU A 47 -13.40 8.78 7.30
CA GLU A 47 -13.87 8.58 8.69
C GLU A 47 -14.44 7.17 8.97
N SER A 48 -14.60 6.34 7.93
CA SER A 48 -14.93 4.92 8.03
C SER A 48 -13.68 4.04 7.94
N ASP A 49 -13.60 3.06 8.84
CA ASP A 49 -12.68 1.92 8.78
C ASP A 49 -12.76 1.23 7.42
N GLY A 50 -11.88 1.62 6.50
CA GLY A 50 -11.78 0.98 5.19
C GLY A 50 -11.28 -0.44 5.35
N ASP A 51 -12.04 -1.42 4.83
CA ASP A 51 -11.64 -2.82 4.81
C ASP A 51 -10.24 -3.00 4.24
N ALA A 52 -9.46 -3.90 4.85
CA ALA A 52 -8.09 -4.22 4.42
C ALA A 52 -8.02 -4.58 2.93
N GLN A 53 -9.07 -5.22 2.39
CA GLN A 53 -9.16 -5.60 0.99
C GLN A 53 -9.26 -4.38 0.06
N GLU A 54 -10.04 -3.37 0.45
CA GLU A 54 -10.21 -2.13 -0.31
C GLU A 54 -8.90 -1.32 -0.30
N LEU A 55 -8.28 -1.19 0.88
CA LEU A 55 -6.97 -0.55 1.04
C LEU A 55 -5.87 -1.27 0.23
N THR A 56 -5.91 -2.61 0.15
CA THR A 56 -4.98 -3.39 -0.66
C THR A 56 -5.10 -3.04 -2.14
N GLY A 57 -6.34 -2.97 -2.66
CA GLY A 57 -6.60 -2.59 -4.05
C GLY A 57 -6.08 -1.18 -4.37
N PHE A 58 -6.32 -0.22 -3.48
CA PHE A 58 -5.78 1.13 -3.62
C PHE A 58 -4.25 1.15 -3.56
N GLY A 59 -3.65 0.37 -2.67
CA GLY A 59 -2.21 0.26 -2.52
C GLY A 59 -1.53 -0.24 -3.78
N LEU A 60 -2.09 -1.27 -4.41
CA LEU A 60 -1.58 -1.80 -5.68
C LEU A 60 -1.69 -0.80 -6.82
N ALA A 61 -2.84 -0.14 -6.98
CA ALA A 61 -3.00 0.88 -8.02
C ALA A 61 -2.02 2.06 -7.86
N TYR A 62 -1.72 2.45 -6.61
CA TYR A 62 -0.73 3.46 -6.30
C TYR A 62 0.70 3.02 -6.67
N LEU A 63 1.07 1.78 -6.33
CA LEU A 63 2.38 1.22 -6.64
C LEU A 63 2.62 1.05 -8.15
N GLU A 64 1.60 0.59 -8.89
CA GLU A 64 1.70 0.47 -10.35
C GLU A 64 1.91 1.84 -11.01
N ARG A 65 1.24 2.90 -10.52
CA ARG A 65 1.49 4.29 -10.97
C ARG A 65 2.90 4.77 -10.65
N LEU A 66 3.42 4.49 -9.45
CA LEU A 66 4.80 4.83 -9.08
C LEU A 66 5.84 4.14 -9.97
N SER A 67 5.50 2.95 -10.48
CA SER A 67 6.38 2.22 -11.40
C SER A 67 6.40 2.82 -12.80
N ASP A 68 5.25 3.33 -13.26
CA ASP A 68 5.11 3.98 -14.57
C ASP A 68 5.82 5.35 -14.62
N ASP A 69 5.86 6.05 -13.48
CA ASP A 69 6.50 7.38 -13.34
C ASP A 69 8.04 7.33 -13.38
N SER A 70 8.66 6.15 -13.23
CA SER A 70 10.13 5.96 -13.26
C SER A 70 10.74 5.81 -14.68
N CYS A 71 10.16 6.46 -15.69
CA CYS A 71 10.64 6.44 -17.09
C CYS A 71 11.66 7.55 -17.39
#